data_AF-A0A520G0Z0-F1
#
_entry.id   AF-A0A520G0Z0-F1
#
_cell.length_a   1.000
_cell.length_b   1.000
_cell.length_c   1.000
_cell.angle_alpha   90.00
_cell.angle_beta   90.00
_cell.angle_gamma   90.00
#
_symmetry.space_group_name_H-M   'P 1'
#
loop_
_entity.id
_entity.type
_entity.pdbx_description
1 polymer ?
#
loop_
_entity_poly.entity_id
_entity_poly.type
_entity_poly.pdbx_seq_one_letter_code
_entity_poly.pdbx_strand_id
1 'polypeptide(L)'
;GAAAPLRTASAPTGAAGAGAVGAGGRRETVTNYEVDRTVRTVRAGSGAIKRVSAGVVVNHRKSTDAEGKVTSAALPAEQIEQMTALVRESIGFNKDRGDSVNLMNAPFQNEIAPAEAVPFYKNPQNLDLARSFAWPLGLVVMALIVLMGFVRPGLKAWAASRPLPPPAPMEPVAQFSALIADTPPRAALPSPEQAQLEQQEQMRIEDARRLARQNPAAVANIVKNWVHGDQPA
;
A
#
# COMPACT_ATOMS: atom_id res chain seq x y z
N GLY A 1 12.54 -36.66 -50.90
CA GLY A 1 12.47 -37.36 -52.20
C GLY A 1 13.80 -37.23 -52.87
N ALA A 2 14.50 -38.36 -53.09
CA ALA A 2 15.81 -38.40 -53.72
C ALA A 2 15.63 -38.48 -55.26
N ALA A 3 16.30 -37.62 -56.00
CA ALA A 3 16.35 -37.65 -57.47
C ALA A 3 17.78 -37.96 -57.91
N ALA A 4 17.94 -39.08 -58.64
CA ALA A 4 19.18 -39.49 -59.27
C ALA A 4 19.37 -38.78 -60.62
N PRO A 5 20.61 -38.49 -61.06
CA PRO A 5 20.84 -38.10 -62.45
C PRO A 5 21.23 -39.29 -63.32
N LEU A 6 20.49 -39.44 -64.42
CA LEU A 6 20.81 -40.29 -65.57
C LEU A 6 22.07 -39.75 -66.27
N ARG A 7 23.13 -40.56 -66.33
CA ARG A 7 24.30 -40.32 -67.19
C ARG A 7 24.07 -41.05 -68.52
N THR A 8 23.86 -40.30 -69.60
CA THR A 8 24.05 -40.79 -70.96
C THR A 8 25.45 -40.39 -71.42
N ALA A 9 26.32 -41.38 -71.63
CA ALA A 9 27.63 -41.18 -72.23
C ALA A 9 27.47 -41.26 -73.76
N SER A 10 27.74 -40.16 -74.45
CA SER A 10 27.89 -40.12 -75.90
C SER A 10 29.38 -40.23 -76.23
N ALA A 11 29.79 -41.35 -76.83
CA ALA A 11 31.09 -41.47 -77.48
C ALA A 11 31.02 -40.87 -78.90
N PRO A 12 32.02 -40.12 -79.38
CA PRO A 12 32.15 -39.85 -80.80
C PRO A 12 33.05 -40.90 -81.45
N THR A 13 32.50 -41.56 -82.46
CA THR A 13 33.22 -42.32 -83.49
C THR A 13 33.95 -41.35 -84.41
N GLY A 14 35.22 -41.63 -84.73
CA GLY A 14 36.00 -40.87 -85.71
C GLY A 14 37.09 -41.75 -86.32
N ALA A 15 37.04 -41.89 -87.65
CA ALA A 15 37.73 -42.90 -88.46
C ALA A 15 39.22 -42.62 -88.73
N ALA A 16 39.86 -43.63 -89.31
CA ALA A 16 41.27 -43.76 -89.66
C ALA A 16 41.85 -42.66 -90.59
N GLY A 17 43.16 -42.45 -90.45
CA GLY A 17 44.01 -41.72 -91.40
C GLY A 17 45.49 -41.83 -91.01
N ALA A 18 46.28 -42.52 -91.84
CA ALA A 18 47.74 -42.60 -91.72
C ALA A 18 48.40 -41.35 -92.34
N GLY A 19 49.47 -40.85 -91.73
CA GLY A 19 50.33 -39.80 -92.30
C GLY A 19 51.27 -39.17 -91.27
N ALA A 20 52.57 -39.43 -91.42
CA ALA A 20 53.65 -38.81 -90.64
C ALA A 20 53.80 -37.32 -90.95
N VAL A 21 54.23 -36.48 -89.97
CA VAL A 21 55.24 -35.39 -90.05
C VAL A 21 55.45 -34.83 -88.63
N GLY A 22 56.70 -34.67 -88.18
CA GLY A 22 57.04 -34.02 -86.92
C GLY A 22 56.86 -32.49 -86.97
N ALA A 23 56.26 -31.91 -85.92
CA ALA A 23 56.34 -30.49 -85.60
C ALA A 23 56.02 -30.29 -84.11
N GLY A 24 56.91 -29.61 -83.38
CA GLY A 24 56.74 -29.32 -81.96
C GLY A 24 55.51 -28.46 -81.69
N GLY A 25 54.47 -29.05 -81.11
CA GLY A 25 53.27 -28.33 -80.67
C GLY A 25 53.40 -27.87 -79.22
N ARG A 26 53.59 -26.57 -78.99
CA ARG A 26 53.46 -25.97 -77.65
C ARG A 26 51.97 -25.78 -77.35
N ARG A 27 51.46 -26.50 -76.34
CA ARG A 27 50.08 -26.38 -75.87
C ARG A 27 50.05 -25.50 -74.63
N GLU A 28 49.45 -24.32 -74.73
CA GLU A 28 49.23 -23.43 -73.60
C GLU A 28 47.78 -23.59 -73.13
N THR A 29 47.60 -24.11 -71.91
CA THR A 29 46.28 -24.25 -71.27
C THR A 29 46.26 -23.27 -70.10
N VAL A 30 45.42 -22.24 -70.22
CA VAL A 30 45.15 -21.32 -69.11
C VAL A 30 43.95 -21.88 -68.34
N THR A 31 44.19 -22.36 -67.12
CA THR A 31 43.12 -22.83 -66.23
C THR A 31 42.82 -21.73 -65.22
N ASN A 32 41.66 -21.10 -65.37
CA ASN A 32 41.15 -20.17 -64.38
C ASN A 32 40.43 -20.95 -63.29
N TYR A 33 40.90 -20.79 -62.06
CA TYR A 33 40.25 -21.32 -60.87
C TYR A 33 39.46 -20.18 -60.24
N GLU A 34 38.14 -20.33 -60.20
CA GLU A 34 37.32 -19.47 -59.35
C GLU A 34 37.43 -20.01 -57.92
N VAL A 35 37.85 -19.14 -57.00
CA VAL A 35 37.96 -19.50 -55.58
C VAL A 35 36.59 -19.31 -54.93
N ASP A 36 36.18 -20.30 -54.15
CA ASP A 36 34.92 -20.26 -53.42
C ASP A 36 34.87 -19.05 -52.47
N ARG A 37 33.85 -18.20 -52.65
CA ARG A 37 33.59 -17.03 -51.78
C ARG A 37 32.47 -17.35 -50.80
N THR A 38 32.81 -17.46 -49.52
CA THR A 38 31.80 -17.50 -48.45
C THR A 38 31.48 -16.08 -47.98
N VAL A 39 30.26 -15.60 -48.24
CA VAL A 39 29.76 -14.32 -47.70
C VAL A 39 28.93 -14.60 -46.45
N ARG A 40 29.42 -14.19 -45.28
CA ARG A 40 28.65 -14.24 -44.03
C ARG A 40 28.10 -12.86 -43.70
N THR A 41 26.78 -12.70 -43.80
CA THR A 41 26.08 -11.51 -43.33
C THR A 41 25.67 -11.71 -41.87
N VAL A 42 26.29 -10.96 -40.96
CA VAL A 42 25.90 -10.94 -39.55
C VAL A 42 25.03 -9.70 -39.31
N ARG A 43 23.72 -9.90 -39.11
CA ARG A 43 22.85 -8.84 -38.57
C ARG A 43 22.89 -8.94 -37.04
N ALA A 44 23.55 -7.99 -36.40
CA ALA A 44 23.48 -7.85 -34.95
C ALA A 44 22.03 -7.49 -34.58
N GLY A 45 21.48 -8.15 -33.55
CA GLY A 45 20.19 -7.75 -32.97
C GLY A 45 20.28 -6.33 -32.39
N SER A 46 19.19 -5.57 -32.44
CA SER A 46 19.09 -4.29 -31.74
C SER A 46 19.11 -4.51 -30.23
N GLY A 47 19.74 -3.59 -29.48
CA GLY A 47 19.75 -3.64 -28.01
C GLY A 47 20.96 -4.32 -27.36
N ALA A 48 22.07 -4.51 -28.08
CA ALA A 48 23.30 -5.03 -27.47
C ALA A 48 23.86 -4.06 -26.41
N ILE A 49 24.16 -4.58 -25.22
CA ILE A 49 24.76 -3.82 -24.13
C ILE A 49 26.22 -3.51 -24.50
N LYS A 50 26.56 -2.22 -24.56
CA LYS A 50 27.94 -1.77 -24.86
C LYS A 50 28.85 -1.75 -23.65
N ARG A 51 28.33 -1.40 -22.47
CA ARG A 51 29.07 -1.29 -21.21
C ARG A 51 28.11 -1.24 -20.03
N VAL A 52 28.48 -1.89 -18.93
CA VAL A 52 27.82 -1.80 -17.63
C VAL A 52 28.76 -1.13 -16.63
N SER A 53 28.22 -0.24 -15.79
CA SER A 53 28.97 0.42 -14.73
C SER A 53 28.12 0.43 -13.47
N ALA A 54 28.63 -0.17 -12.40
CA ALA A 54 27.92 -0.31 -11.14
C ALA A 54 28.77 0.19 -9.97
N GLY A 55 28.17 1.03 -9.12
CA GLY A 55 28.75 1.48 -7.86
C GLY A 55 27.87 0.99 -6.71
N VAL A 56 28.46 0.33 -5.72
CA VAL A 56 27.77 -0.20 -4.55
C VAL A 56 28.39 0.37 -3.29
N VAL A 57 27.57 0.93 -2.41
CA VAL A 57 28.01 1.44 -1.11
C VAL A 57 27.38 0.58 -0.03
N VAL A 58 28.19 0.02 0.85
CA VAL A 58 27.75 -0.85 1.95
C VAL A 58 27.97 -0.13 3.27
N ASN A 59 26.99 -0.23 4.16
CA ASN A 59 27.08 0.36 5.49
C ASN A 59 27.99 -0.49 6.40
N HIS A 60 28.58 0.14 7.40
CA HIS A 60 29.30 -0.53 8.48
C HIS A 60 28.41 -1.54 9.21
N ARG A 61 29.03 -2.62 9.69
CA ARG A 61 28.32 -3.60 10.54
C ARG A 61 28.14 -3.03 11.94
N LYS A 62 26.95 -3.21 12.49
CA LYS A 62 26.67 -2.91 13.91
C LYS A 62 27.05 -4.13 14.73
N SER A 63 27.91 -3.95 15.71
CA SER A 63 28.24 -4.97 16.71
C SER A 63 27.87 -4.43 18.08
N THR A 64 27.04 -5.18 18.81
CA THR A 64 26.65 -4.84 20.18
C THR A 64 27.60 -5.54 21.12
N ASP A 65 28.29 -4.76 21.94
CA ASP A 65 29.19 -5.30 22.98
C ASP A 65 28.38 -5.90 24.16
N ALA A 66 29.06 -6.65 25.04
CA ALA A 66 28.45 -7.26 26.22
C ALA A 66 27.77 -6.25 27.16
N GLU A 67 28.27 -5.01 27.19
CA GLU A 67 27.70 -3.88 27.94
C GLU A 67 26.55 -3.16 27.19
N GLY A 68 26.06 -3.72 26.08
CA GLY A 68 24.95 -3.15 25.30
C GLY A 68 25.33 -1.96 24.43
N LYS A 69 26.62 -1.61 24.34
CA LYS A 69 27.11 -0.52 23.50
C LYS A 69 27.16 -0.97 22.04
N VAL A 70 26.36 -0.32 21.19
CA VAL A 70 26.39 -0.55 19.74
C VAL A 70 27.58 0.20 19.15
N THR A 71 28.55 -0.54 18.63
CA THR A 71 29.69 0.00 17.90
C THR A 71 29.53 -0.25 16.40
N SER A 72 30.01 0.70 15.59
CA SER A 72 29.97 0.63 14.14
C SER A 72 31.36 0.30 13.63
N ALA A 73 31.52 -0.89 13.03
CA ALA A 73 32.80 -1.39 12.56
C ALA A 73 32.79 -1.58 11.04
N ALA A 74 33.93 -1.29 10.41
CA ALA A 74 34.12 -1.56 9.00
C ALA A 74 34.01 -3.08 8.69
N LEU A 75 33.54 -3.40 7.50
CA LEU A 75 33.58 -4.76 6.97
C LEU A 75 35.03 -5.16 6.69
N PRO A 76 35.38 -6.44 6.90
CA PRO A 76 36.70 -6.94 6.57
C PRO A 76 36.89 -6.98 5.04
N ALA A 77 38.14 -6.79 4.58
CA ALA A 77 38.45 -6.73 3.15
C ALA A 77 38.01 -7.99 2.38
N GLU A 78 38.14 -9.17 2.99
CA GLU A 78 37.72 -10.44 2.40
C GLU A 78 36.22 -10.48 2.10
N GLN A 79 35.39 -9.93 2.99
CA GLN A 79 33.94 -9.86 2.77
C GLN A 79 33.58 -8.86 1.65
N ILE A 80 34.31 -7.75 1.58
CA ILE A 80 34.16 -6.76 0.48
C ILE A 80 34.49 -7.42 -0.87
N GLU A 81 35.53 -8.24 -0.94
CA GLU A 81 35.90 -8.98 -2.15
C GLU A 81 34.84 -10.00 -2.55
N GLN A 82 34.33 -10.78 -1.60
CA GLN A 82 33.25 -11.75 -1.83
C GLN A 82 31.98 -11.08 -2.34
N MET A 83 31.57 -9.96 -1.72
CA MET A 83 30.43 -9.17 -2.17
C MET A 83 30.67 -8.58 -3.56
N THR A 84 31.87 -8.09 -3.84
CA THR A 84 32.21 -7.57 -5.17
C THR A 84 32.15 -8.68 -6.23
N ALA A 85 32.60 -9.89 -5.92
CA ALA A 85 32.49 -11.04 -6.81
C ALA A 85 31.02 -11.41 -7.09
N LEU A 86 30.17 -11.44 -6.04
CA LEU A 86 28.74 -11.69 -6.18
C LEU A 86 28.05 -10.65 -7.05
N VAL A 87 28.39 -9.36 -6.87
CA VAL A 87 27.86 -8.26 -7.67
C VAL A 87 28.30 -8.40 -9.13
N ARG A 88 29.57 -8.74 -9.39
CA ARG A 88 30.08 -8.97 -10.77
C ARG A 88 29.32 -10.11 -11.46
N GLU A 89 29.08 -11.21 -10.78
CA GLU A 89 28.33 -12.34 -11.33
C GLU A 89 26.87 -11.97 -11.60
N SER A 90 26.21 -11.30 -10.64
CA SER A 90 24.80 -10.93 -10.75
C SER A 90 24.49 -10.01 -11.93
N ILE A 91 25.44 -9.15 -12.32
CA ILE A 91 25.27 -8.23 -13.45
C ILE A 91 25.81 -8.79 -14.78
N GLY A 92 26.41 -9.98 -14.78
CA GLY A 92 27.08 -10.54 -15.95
C GLY A 92 28.28 -9.72 -16.40
N PHE A 93 29.14 -9.33 -15.44
CA PHE A 93 30.33 -8.52 -15.68
C PHE A 93 31.21 -9.10 -16.79
N ASN A 94 31.55 -8.26 -17.77
CA ASN A 94 32.43 -8.63 -18.86
C ASN A 94 33.55 -7.59 -19.03
N LYS A 95 34.80 -8.03 -18.82
CA LYS A 95 35.99 -7.18 -18.96
C LYS A 95 36.23 -6.74 -20.41
N ASP A 96 35.98 -7.61 -21.38
CA ASP A 96 36.16 -7.31 -22.81
C ASP A 96 35.12 -6.31 -23.32
N ARG A 97 33.93 -6.27 -22.70
CA ARG A 97 32.91 -5.24 -22.91
C ARG A 97 33.29 -3.89 -22.30
N GLY A 98 34.30 -3.86 -21.42
CA GLY A 98 34.73 -2.65 -20.70
C GLY A 98 33.88 -2.31 -19.49
N ASP A 99 33.28 -3.31 -18.85
CA ASP A 99 32.47 -3.10 -17.66
C ASP A 99 33.32 -2.69 -16.45
N SER A 100 32.69 -2.01 -15.49
CA SER A 100 33.32 -1.63 -14.21
C SER A 100 32.37 -1.83 -13.04
N VAL A 101 32.91 -2.32 -11.93
CA VAL A 101 32.20 -2.48 -10.66
C VAL A 101 33.08 -1.95 -9.54
N ASN A 102 32.55 -1.04 -8.74
CA ASN A 102 33.22 -0.52 -7.55
C ASN A 102 32.33 -0.72 -6.32
N LEU A 103 32.90 -1.30 -5.25
CA LEU A 103 32.22 -1.48 -3.98
C LEU A 103 33.02 -0.77 -2.90
N MET A 104 32.36 0.15 -2.18
CA MET A 104 32.97 0.87 -1.07
C MET A 104 32.18 0.62 0.22
N ASN A 105 32.88 0.55 1.34
CA ASN A 105 32.28 0.47 2.66
C ASN A 105 32.39 1.85 3.33
N ALA A 106 31.26 2.44 3.67
CA ALA A 106 31.19 3.77 4.28
C ALA A 106 30.10 3.80 5.36
N PRO A 107 30.34 4.52 6.47
CA PRO A 107 29.32 4.66 7.51
C PRO A 107 28.17 5.52 6.98
N PHE A 108 26.95 4.99 7.05
CA PHE A 108 25.77 5.78 6.71
C PHE A 108 25.39 6.65 7.89
N GLN A 109 25.17 7.93 7.63
CA GLN A 109 24.56 8.84 8.60
C GLN A 109 23.10 8.43 8.75
N ASN A 110 22.82 7.64 9.78
CA ASN A 110 21.45 7.44 10.21
C ASN A 110 21.07 8.66 11.04
N GLU A 111 20.40 9.64 10.45
CA GLU A 111 19.55 10.59 11.18
C GLU A 111 18.33 9.88 11.79
N ILE A 112 18.53 8.70 12.33
CA ILE A 112 17.71 8.27 13.45
C ILE A 112 18.40 8.94 14.62
N ALA A 113 18.23 10.26 14.74
CA ALA A 113 18.26 10.86 16.05
C ALA A 113 17.40 9.91 16.89
N PRO A 114 17.92 9.35 18.01
CA PRO A 114 17.03 8.68 18.93
C PRO A 114 15.88 9.65 19.11
N ALA A 115 14.65 9.19 18.86
CA ALA A 115 13.50 10.00 19.16
C ALA A 115 13.63 10.28 20.66
N GLU A 116 14.30 11.38 21.01
CA GLU A 116 14.35 11.89 22.36
C GLU A 116 12.88 11.94 22.70
N ALA A 117 12.48 11.15 23.69
CA ALA A 117 11.09 10.98 24.05
C ALA A 117 10.54 12.38 24.28
N VAL A 118 9.86 12.92 23.26
CA VAL A 118 9.47 14.33 23.27
C VAL A 118 8.53 14.42 24.46
N PRO A 119 8.85 15.23 25.47
CA PRO A 119 8.00 15.31 26.65
C PRO A 119 6.57 15.59 26.21
N PHE A 120 5.57 14.99 26.87
CA PHE A 120 4.20 15.03 26.36
C PHE A 120 3.68 16.46 26.07
N TYR A 121 4.18 17.47 26.79
CA TYR A 121 3.86 18.89 26.63
C TYR A 121 4.55 19.58 25.44
N LYS A 122 5.54 18.96 24.79
CA LYS A 122 6.21 19.44 23.56
C LYS A 122 5.78 18.67 22.33
N ASN A 123 5.00 17.60 22.49
CA ASN A 123 4.50 16.84 21.36
C ASN A 123 3.51 17.74 20.58
N PRO A 124 3.76 18.03 19.28
CA PRO A 124 2.90 18.91 18.49
C PRO A 124 1.45 18.43 18.47
N GLN A 125 1.25 17.11 18.46
CA GLN A 125 -0.08 16.50 18.45
C GLN A 125 -0.86 16.78 19.75
N ASN A 126 -0.17 16.83 20.89
CA ASN A 126 -0.77 17.17 22.17
C ASN A 126 -1.02 18.68 22.31
N LEU A 127 -0.16 19.51 21.73
CA LEU A 127 -0.35 20.96 21.69
C LEU A 127 -1.57 21.35 20.86
N ASP A 128 -1.72 20.72 19.69
CA ASP A 128 -2.87 20.93 18.82
C ASP A 128 -4.18 20.47 19.48
N LEU A 129 -4.13 19.33 20.18
CA LEU A 129 -5.26 18.84 20.97
C LEU A 129 -5.60 19.79 22.14
N ALA A 130 -4.59 20.27 22.87
CA ALA A 130 -4.80 21.23 23.95
C ALA A 130 -5.40 22.54 23.43
N ARG A 131 -4.94 23.04 22.28
CA ARG A 131 -5.45 24.26 21.66
C ARG A 131 -6.88 24.11 21.14
N SER A 132 -7.24 22.95 20.60
CA SER A 132 -8.62 22.69 20.16
C SER A 132 -9.60 22.62 21.32
N PHE A 133 -9.19 22.07 22.47
CA PHE A 133 -10.01 22.06 23.69
C PHE A 133 -9.95 23.34 24.52
N ALA A 134 -8.92 24.19 24.36
CA ALA A 134 -8.76 25.41 25.15
C ALA A 134 -9.94 26.37 24.96
N TRP A 135 -10.41 26.55 23.73
CA TRP A 135 -11.54 27.44 23.43
C TRP A 135 -12.88 26.96 24.03
N PRO A 136 -13.35 25.73 23.76
CA PRO A 136 -14.61 25.25 24.34
C PRO A 136 -14.53 25.14 25.87
N LEU A 137 -13.39 24.70 26.43
CA LEU A 137 -13.22 24.60 27.87
C LEU A 137 -13.22 25.99 28.53
N GLY A 138 -12.59 26.98 27.90
CA GLY A 138 -12.64 28.38 28.34
C GLY A 138 -14.06 28.93 28.38
N LEU A 139 -14.89 28.64 27.37
CA LEU A 139 -16.30 29.04 27.35
C LEU A 139 -17.12 28.37 28.47
N VAL A 140 -16.90 27.08 28.73
CA VAL A 140 -17.58 26.37 29.84
C VAL A 140 -17.20 26.97 31.19
N VAL A 141 -15.90 27.23 31.41
CA VAL A 141 -15.42 27.86 32.65
C VAL A 141 -16.00 29.26 32.81
N MET A 142 -16.01 30.07 31.74
CA MET A 142 -16.61 31.40 31.75
C MET A 142 -18.12 31.33 32.06
N ALA A 143 -18.85 30.40 31.43
CA ALA A 143 -20.27 30.19 31.69
C ALA A 143 -20.53 29.78 33.15
N LEU A 144 -19.68 28.92 33.74
CA LEU A 144 -19.75 28.57 35.17
C LEU A 144 -19.50 29.77 36.07
N ILE A 145 -18.52 30.61 35.75
CA ILE A 145 -18.24 31.84 36.51
C ILE A 145 -19.45 32.79 36.44
N VAL A 146 -20.06 32.97 35.28
CA VAL A 146 -21.25 33.83 35.14
C VAL A 146 -22.46 33.24 35.86
N LEU A 147 -22.69 31.93 35.72
CA LEU A 147 -23.79 31.23 36.38
C LEU A 147 -23.67 31.30 37.90
N MET A 148 -22.47 31.08 38.44
CA MET A 148 -22.23 31.06 39.88
C MET A 148 -22.07 32.46 40.47
N GLY A 149 -21.46 33.39 39.73
CA GLY A 149 -21.16 34.74 40.17
C GLY A 149 -22.30 35.74 39.99
N PHE A 150 -23.12 35.63 38.94
CA PHE A 150 -24.16 36.62 38.62
C PHE A 150 -25.57 36.03 38.63
N VAL A 151 -25.79 34.90 37.96
CA VAL A 151 -27.14 34.35 37.78
C VAL A 151 -27.69 33.73 39.06
N ARG A 152 -26.92 32.85 39.73
CA ARG A 152 -27.32 32.23 41.00
C ARG A 152 -27.61 33.23 42.12
N PRO A 153 -26.75 34.23 42.41
CA PRO A 153 -27.07 35.21 43.45
C PRO A 153 -28.23 36.12 43.03
N GLY A 154 -28.38 36.47 41.75
CA GLY A 154 -29.53 37.23 41.25
C GLY A 154 -30.87 36.51 41.45
N LEU A 155 -30.94 35.23 41.09
CA LEU A 155 -32.12 34.40 41.31
C LEU A 155 -32.43 34.19 42.79
N LYS A 156 -31.41 33.99 43.64
CA LYS A 156 -31.59 33.89 45.09
C LYS A 156 -32.08 35.21 45.70
N ALA A 157 -31.55 36.35 45.25
CA ALA A 157 -31.98 37.66 45.73
C ALA A 157 -33.44 37.96 45.32
N TRP A 158 -33.84 37.61 44.09
CA TRP A 158 -35.23 37.72 43.62
C TRP A 158 -36.18 36.73 44.31
N ALA A 159 -35.75 35.50 44.57
CA ALA A 159 -36.54 34.54 45.34
C ALA A 159 -36.72 34.98 46.80
N ALA A 160 -35.70 35.60 47.41
CA ALA A 160 -35.76 36.14 48.77
C ALA A 160 -36.61 37.41 48.90
N SER A 161 -36.83 38.14 47.80
CA SER A 161 -37.69 39.34 47.76
C SER A 161 -39.11 39.05 47.30
N ARG A 162 -39.48 37.77 47.09
CA ARG A 162 -40.87 37.36 46.95
C ARG A 162 -41.54 37.41 48.33
N PRO A 163 -42.61 38.22 48.52
CA PRO A 163 -43.31 38.24 49.80
C PRO A 163 -43.88 36.84 50.08
N LEU A 164 -43.51 36.27 51.22
CA LEU A 164 -44.15 35.06 51.74
C LEU A 164 -45.65 35.35 51.88
N PRO A 165 -46.55 34.45 51.43
CA PRO A 165 -47.93 34.47 51.89
C PRO A 165 -47.96 34.43 53.43
N PRO A 166 -48.85 35.18 54.09
CA PRO A 166 -48.94 35.18 55.55
C PRO A 166 -49.19 33.74 56.06
N PRO A 167 -48.68 33.39 57.26
CA PRO A 167 -48.84 32.05 57.80
C PRO A 167 -50.32 31.73 57.98
N ALA A 168 -50.82 30.79 57.18
CA ALA A 168 -52.08 30.12 57.49
C ALA A 168 -51.89 29.29 58.77
N PRO A 169 -52.88 29.22 59.67
CA PRO A 169 -52.81 28.41 60.87
C PRO A 169 -52.48 26.95 60.54
N MET A 170 -51.61 26.36 61.34
CA MET A 170 -51.19 24.98 61.25
C MET A 170 -52.40 24.03 61.38
N GLU A 171 -52.77 23.35 60.30
CA GLU A 171 -53.47 22.07 60.38
C GLU A 171 -52.45 20.94 60.15
N PRO A 172 -52.56 19.83 60.90
CA PRO A 172 -51.58 18.75 60.86
C PRO A 172 -51.63 18.00 59.52
N VAL A 173 -50.44 17.65 59.06
CA VAL A 173 -50.16 16.95 57.80
C VAL A 173 -50.83 15.56 57.83
N ALA A 174 -51.93 15.41 57.08
CA ALA A 174 -52.45 14.10 56.72
C ALA A 174 -51.56 13.50 55.62
N GLN A 175 -50.89 12.41 55.97
CA GLN A 175 -50.10 11.58 55.09
C GLN A 175 -50.99 11.00 53.99
N PHE A 176 -50.78 11.41 52.73
CA PHE A 176 -51.35 10.70 51.59
C PHE A 176 -50.49 9.46 51.30
N SER A 177 -50.89 8.36 51.93
CA SER A 177 -50.56 6.99 51.57
C SER A 177 -51.77 6.44 50.83
N ALA A 178 -51.67 6.26 49.51
CA ALA A 178 -52.67 5.65 48.61
C ALA A 178 -52.20 5.92 47.16
N LEU A 179 -51.72 4.98 46.34
CA LEU A 179 -52.36 3.74 45.94
C LEU A 179 -51.29 2.80 45.33
N ILE A 180 -50.99 1.70 46.01
CA ILE A 180 -50.73 0.42 45.33
C ILE A 180 -52.10 -0.22 45.17
N ALA A 181 -52.52 -0.45 43.93
CA ALA A 181 -53.65 -1.30 43.61
C ALA A 181 -53.24 -2.16 42.41
N ASP A 182 -53.13 -3.46 42.68
CA ASP A 182 -52.81 -4.52 41.75
C ASP A 182 -54.11 -5.27 41.38
N THR A 183 -54.15 -5.85 40.17
CA THR A 183 -55.05 -6.96 39.68
C THR A 183 -56.45 -6.62 39.07
N PRO A 184 -56.96 -7.28 37.97
CA PRO A 184 -56.40 -7.69 36.67
C PRO A 184 -57.39 -7.40 35.47
N PRO A 185 -57.36 -8.10 34.30
CA PRO A 185 -57.16 -7.54 32.97
C PRO A 185 -58.45 -7.21 32.19
N ARG A 186 -58.52 -6.01 31.60
CA ARG A 186 -59.42 -5.70 30.49
C ARG A 186 -58.61 -4.97 29.44
N ALA A 187 -58.63 -5.49 28.21
CA ALA A 187 -57.85 -5.06 27.05
C ALA A 187 -57.56 -3.55 27.09
N ALA A 188 -56.33 -3.23 27.49
CA ALA A 188 -55.87 -1.86 27.62
C ALA A 188 -55.74 -1.27 26.22
N LEU A 189 -56.41 -0.15 26.01
CA LEU A 189 -55.95 0.81 25.01
C LEU A 189 -54.47 1.09 25.29
N PRO A 190 -53.61 1.15 24.25
CA PRO A 190 -52.18 1.27 24.46
C PRO A 190 -51.89 2.49 25.34
N SER A 191 -50.98 2.31 26.30
CA SER A 191 -50.43 3.39 27.10
C SER A 191 -49.96 4.50 26.15
N PRO A 192 -50.08 5.80 26.49
CA PRO A 192 -49.63 6.89 25.60
C PRO A 192 -48.16 6.74 25.18
N GLU A 193 -47.35 6.08 25.99
CA GLU A 193 -45.97 5.72 25.69
C GLU A 193 -45.84 4.57 24.65
N GLN A 194 -46.72 3.56 24.71
CA GLN A 194 -46.77 2.46 23.74
C GLN A 194 -47.29 2.94 22.38
N ALA A 195 -48.31 3.81 22.37
CA ALA A 195 -48.81 4.41 21.14
C ALA A 195 -47.74 5.24 20.39
N GLN A 196 -46.85 5.91 21.14
CA GLN A 196 -45.72 6.64 20.56
C GLN A 196 -44.65 5.70 19.98
N LEU A 197 -44.38 4.58 20.65
CA LEU A 197 -43.45 3.56 20.14
C LEU A 197 -43.99 2.91 18.86
N GLU A 198 -45.26 2.54 18.83
CA GLU A 198 -45.91 1.98 17.64
C GLU A 198 -45.89 2.95 16.45
N GLN A 199 -46.12 4.25 16.69
CA GLN A 199 -46.02 5.28 15.66
C GLN A 199 -44.58 5.43 15.13
N GLN A 200 -43.59 5.40 16.03
CA GLN A 200 -42.18 5.43 15.61
C GLN A 200 -41.79 4.20 14.80
N GLU A 201 -42.28 3.02 15.17
CA GLU A 201 -42.04 1.79 14.42
C GLU A 201 -42.68 1.84 13.03
N GLN A 202 -43.91 2.36 12.92
CA GLN A 202 -44.58 2.54 11.63
C GLN A 202 -43.79 3.49 10.72
N MET A 203 -43.30 4.62 11.25
CA MET A 203 -42.45 5.54 10.48
C MET A 203 -41.15 4.87 10.03
N ARG A 204 -40.49 4.09 10.91
CA ARG A 204 -39.27 3.36 10.55
C ARG A 204 -39.51 2.31 9.47
N ILE A 205 -40.65 1.63 9.49
CA ILE A 205 -41.03 0.63 8.48
C ILE A 205 -41.32 1.31 7.13
N GLU A 206 -41.98 2.47 7.13
CA GLU A 206 -42.24 3.24 5.92
C GLU A 206 -40.95 3.79 5.29
N ASP A 207 -40.04 4.32 6.11
CA ASP A 207 -38.72 4.79 5.67
C ASP A 207 -37.89 3.64 5.09
N ALA A 208 -37.88 2.48 5.75
CA ALA A 208 -37.21 1.29 5.24
C ALA A 208 -37.80 0.83 3.89
N ARG A 209 -39.13 0.82 3.74
CA ARG A 209 -39.80 0.50 2.45
C ARG A 209 -39.44 1.50 1.36
N ARG A 210 -39.32 2.79 1.71
CA ARG A 210 -38.95 3.85 0.78
C ARG A 210 -37.49 3.73 0.31
N LEU A 211 -36.56 3.46 1.23
CA LEU A 211 -35.15 3.17 0.93
C LEU A 211 -35.01 1.94 0.01
N ALA A 212 -35.80 0.89 0.26
CA ALA A 212 -35.79 -0.31 -0.58
C ALA A 212 -36.27 -0.05 -2.02
N ARG A 213 -37.26 0.83 -2.21
CA ARG A 213 -37.73 1.23 -3.56
C ARG A 213 -36.74 2.12 -4.30
N GLN A 214 -36.08 3.03 -3.59
CA GLN A 214 -35.14 3.98 -4.19
C GLN A 214 -33.78 3.33 -4.52
N ASN A 215 -33.36 2.34 -3.75
CA ASN A 215 -32.03 1.72 -3.87
C ASN A 215 -32.09 0.18 -3.76
N PRO A 216 -32.67 -0.52 -4.76
CA PRO A 216 -32.86 -1.97 -4.70
C PRO A 216 -31.53 -2.74 -4.67
N ALA A 217 -30.47 -2.23 -5.31
CA ALA A 217 -29.16 -2.88 -5.34
C ALA A 217 -28.47 -2.92 -3.97
N ALA A 218 -28.58 -1.85 -3.17
CA ALA A 218 -28.01 -1.78 -1.83
C ALA A 218 -28.70 -2.77 -0.87
N VAL A 219 -30.03 -2.85 -0.93
CA VAL A 219 -30.81 -3.81 -0.11
C VAL A 219 -30.53 -5.25 -0.51
N ALA A 220 -30.40 -5.54 -1.81
CA ALA A 220 -30.05 -6.87 -2.29
C ALA A 220 -28.69 -7.35 -1.76
N ASN A 221 -27.69 -6.47 -1.65
CA ASN A 221 -26.40 -6.81 -1.07
C ASN A 221 -26.48 -7.13 0.42
N ILE A 222 -27.29 -6.39 1.18
CA ILE A 222 -27.47 -6.65 2.63
C ILE A 222 -28.18 -8.00 2.85
N VAL A 223 -29.26 -8.28 2.10
CA VAL A 223 -29.96 -9.57 2.17
C VAL A 223 -29.06 -10.71 1.70
N LYS A 224 -28.24 -10.48 0.65
CA LYS A 224 -27.24 -11.42 0.19
C LYS A 224 -26.23 -11.73 1.30
N ASN A 225 -25.72 -10.72 2.01
CA ASN A 225 -24.78 -10.93 3.10
C ASN A 225 -25.39 -11.70 4.28
N TRP A 226 -26.67 -11.49 4.59
CA TRP A 226 -27.37 -12.28 5.61
C TRP A 226 -27.66 -13.72 5.18
N VAL A 227 -27.97 -13.93 3.90
CA VAL A 227 -28.17 -15.28 3.34
C VAL A 227 -26.85 -16.04 3.20
N HIS A 228 -25.75 -15.36 2.89
CA HIS A 228 -24.44 -15.97 2.69
C HIS A 228 -23.58 -15.98 3.96
N GLY A 229 -24.10 -15.41 5.06
CA GLY A 229 -23.53 -15.56 6.40
C GLY A 229 -22.14 -14.97 6.60
N ASP A 230 -21.79 -13.87 5.93
CA ASP A 230 -20.46 -13.27 6.07
C ASP A 230 -20.49 -12.06 7.02
N GLN A 231 -19.86 -12.21 8.18
CA GLN A 231 -19.57 -11.14 9.13
C GLN A 231 -18.40 -10.29 8.60
N PRO A 232 -18.53 -8.97 8.48
CA PRO A 232 -17.37 -8.10 8.35
C PRO A 232 -16.87 -7.64 9.72
N ALA A 233 -15.54 -7.64 9.85
CA ALA A 233 -14.76 -6.97 10.89
C ALA A 233 -14.86 -5.44 10.80
#